data_AF-A0A8D3WZA0-F1
#
_entry.id   AF-A0A8D3WZA0-F1
#
_cell.length_a   1.000
_cell.length_b   1.000
_cell.length_c   1.000
_cell.angle_alpha   90.00
_cell.angle_beta   90.00
_cell.angle_gamma   90.00
#
_symmetry.space_group_name_H-M   'P 1'
#
loop_
_entity.id
_entity.type
_entity.pdbx_description
1 polymer ?
#
loop_
_entity_poly.entity_id
_entity_poly.type
_entity_poly.pdbx_seq_one_letter_code
_entity_poly.pdbx_strand_id
1 'polypeptide(L)'
;MYPTFEDSNRVILNKISDVDRFDMIVFHAPDADENYIKRVIGLPGDTVEMKNDVLYINGKAYKEPYLKESKKSLAPNEKFTEDFTLQTLPATDGKVKVPKNSLFVMGDNRRVSHDGRAFGFIPQKSVIGKVQFRYYPLNEVGEPK
;
A
#
# COMPACT_ATOMS: atom_id res chain seq x y z
N MET A 1 -4.86 -6.11 6.37
CA MET A 1 -5.07 -5.07 5.33
C MET A 1 -6.55 -4.69 5.31
N TYR A 2 -7.16 -4.47 6.49
CA TYR A 2 -8.61 -4.27 6.60
C TYR A 2 -9.03 -3.00 5.85
N PRO A 3 -10.17 -3.01 5.12
CA PRO A 3 -11.13 -4.11 4.95
C PRO A 3 -10.79 -5.07 3.81
N THR A 4 -9.83 -4.74 2.94
CA THR A 4 -9.50 -5.57 1.77
C THR A 4 -8.98 -6.96 2.14
N PHE A 5 -8.27 -7.09 3.28
CA PHE A 5 -8.03 -8.39 3.92
C PHE A 5 -8.24 -8.34 5.42
N GLU A 6 -8.98 -9.34 5.90
CA GLU A 6 -9.10 -9.73 7.30
C GLU A 6 -8.08 -10.81 7.67
N ASP A 7 -7.88 -11.02 8.96
CA ASP A 7 -7.00 -12.07 9.46
C ASP A 7 -7.46 -13.45 8.95
N SER A 8 -6.50 -14.35 8.70
CA SER A 8 -6.75 -15.68 8.12
C SER A 8 -7.24 -15.74 6.68
N ASN A 9 -7.35 -14.61 5.97
CA ASN A 9 -7.58 -14.61 4.52
C ASN A 9 -6.48 -15.41 3.80
N ARG A 10 -6.87 -16.24 2.83
CA ARG A 10 -5.93 -17.02 1.99
C ARG A 10 -6.00 -16.58 0.54
N VAL A 11 -4.84 -16.39 -0.07
CA VAL A 11 -4.71 -15.76 -1.39
C VAL A 11 -3.82 -16.55 -2.34
N ILE A 12 -4.08 -16.42 -3.63
CA ILE A 12 -3.25 -16.92 -4.71
C ILE A 12 -2.36 -15.78 -5.19
N LEU A 13 -1.07 -16.07 -5.33
CA LEU A 13 -0.05 -15.14 -5.79
C LEU A 13 0.35 -15.44 -7.23
N ASN A 14 0.51 -14.39 -8.03
CA ASN A 14 1.16 -14.45 -9.32
C ASN A 14 2.59 -13.92 -9.22
N LYS A 15 3.56 -14.74 -9.63
CA LYS A 15 4.99 -14.42 -9.59
C LYS A 15 5.56 -13.94 -10.93
N ILE A 16 4.77 -14.01 -12.00
CA ILE A 16 5.22 -13.81 -13.39
C ILE A 16 4.85 -12.42 -13.91
N SER A 17 3.87 -11.74 -13.31
CA SER A 17 3.43 -10.42 -13.74
C SER A 17 4.30 -9.30 -13.20
N ASP A 18 4.50 -8.27 -14.02
CA ASP A 18 5.00 -6.97 -13.56
C ASP A 18 4.10 -6.42 -12.44
N VAL A 19 4.71 -5.61 -11.56
CA VAL A 19 4.02 -4.97 -10.44
C VAL A 19 3.55 -3.59 -10.88
N ASP A 20 2.24 -3.40 -10.92
CA ASP A 20 1.61 -2.15 -11.29
C ASP A 20 1.21 -1.33 -10.07
N ARG A 21 0.92 -0.05 -10.31
CA ARG A 21 0.36 0.84 -9.30
C ARG A 21 -0.98 0.30 -8.80
N PHE A 22 -1.18 0.35 -7.49
CA PHE A 22 -2.34 -0.13 -6.75
C PHE A 22 -2.50 -1.66 -6.67
N ASP A 23 -1.56 -2.41 -7.22
CA ASP A 23 -1.49 -3.84 -6.97
C ASP A 23 -1.25 -4.12 -5.48
N MET A 24 -1.82 -5.22 -5.01
CA MET A 24 -1.46 -5.77 -3.72
C MET A 24 -0.38 -6.80 -3.92
N ILE A 25 0.67 -6.70 -3.13
CA ILE A 25 1.84 -7.57 -3.25
C ILE A 25 2.15 -8.19 -1.90
N VAL A 26 2.67 -9.41 -1.95
CA VAL A 26 3.32 -10.06 -0.82
C VAL A 26 4.82 -9.91 -0.98
N PHE A 27 5.53 -9.49 0.05
CA PHE A 27 6.97 -9.28 0.04
C PHE A 27 7.59 -9.61 1.39
N HIS A 28 8.88 -9.93 1.40
CA HIS A 28 9.64 -10.08 2.64
C HIS A 28 9.78 -8.72 3.34
N ALA A 29 9.35 -8.65 4.60
CA ALA A 29 9.43 -7.41 5.39
C ALA A 29 10.89 -6.94 5.52
N PRO A 30 11.16 -5.62 5.40
CA PRO A 30 12.52 -5.10 5.51
C PRO A 30 13.05 -5.09 6.96
N ASP A 31 12.16 -5.22 7.94
CA ASP A 31 12.40 -4.98 9.36
C ASP A 31 11.94 -6.13 10.28
N ALA A 32 11.48 -7.25 9.71
CA ALA A 32 11.06 -8.44 10.44
C ALA A 32 11.26 -9.71 9.60
N ASP A 33 11.41 -10.87 10.26
CA ASP A 33 11.49 -12.19 9.58
C ASP A 33 10.08 -12.73 9.28
N GLU A 34 9.33 -11.96 8.50
CA GLU A 34 7.96 -12.30 8.10
C GLU A 34 7.61 -11.70 6.72
N ASN A 35 6.44 -12.06 6.20
CA ASN A 35 5.93 -11.56 4.92
C ASN A 35 4.82 -10.53 5.15
N TYR A 36 4.90 -9.39 4.46
CA TYR A 36 3.86 -8.37 4.47
C TYR A 36 3.03 -8.39 3.20
N ILE A 37 1.75 -8.07 3.35
CA ILE A 37 0.84 -7.77 2.25
C ILE A 37 0.50 -6.29 2.33
N LYS A 38 0.85 -5.52 1.29
CA LYS A 38 0.54 -4.09 1.18
C LYS A 38 0.16 -3.74 -0.26
N ARG A 39 -0.43 -2.55 -0.43
CA ARG A 39 -0.76 -1.99 -1.73
C ARG A 39 0.38 -1.11 -2.25
N VAL A 40 0.76 -1.28 -3.51
CA VAL A 40 1.76 -0.46 -4.18
C VAL A 40 1.16 0.91 -4.47
N ILE A 41 1.80 1.97 -3.98
CA ILE A 41 1.37 3.35 -4.20
C ILE A 41 2.33 4.06 -5.16
N GLY A 42 3.63 3.95 -4.93
CA GLY A 42 4.67 4.55 -5.76
C GLY A 42 5.54 3.52 -6.47
N LEU A 43 5.73 3.70 -7.78
CA LEU A 43 6.67 2.99 -8.64
C LEU A 43 7.98 3.80 -8.78
N PRO A 44 9.08 3.19 -9.26
CA PRO A 44 10.34 3.90 -9.47
C PRO A 44 10.18 5.23 -10.22
N GLY A 45 10.71 6.30 -9.63
CA GLY A 45 10.66 7.65 -10.19
C GLY A 45 9.45 8.50 -9.80
N ASP A 46 8.44 7.91 -9.15
CA ASP A 46 7.25 8.64 -8.71
C ASP A 46 7.54 9.60 -7.54
N THR A 47 6.89 10.76 -7.54
CA THR A 47 6.62 11.49 -6.29
C THR A 47 5.29 11.01 -5.70
N VAL A 48 5.20 10.95 -4.37
CA VAL A 48 3.98 10.61 -3.63
C VAL A 48 3.74 11.67 -2.56
N GLU A 49 2.51 12.17 -2.51
CA GLU A 49 2.05 13.16 -1.54
C GLU A 49 0.64 12.80 -1.07
N MET A 50 0.42 12.86 0.23
CA MET A 50 -0.92 12.95 0.82
C MET A 50 -1.14 14.39 1.26
N LYS A 51 -2.25 14.97 0.81
CA LYS A 51 -2.64 16.33 1.18
C LYS A 51 -4.14 16.39 1.36
N ASN A 52 -4.58 16.77 2.57
CA ASN A 52 -5.99 16.79 2.95
C ASN A 52 -6.70 15.46 2.67
N ASP A 53 -6.04 14.35 3.02
CA ASP A 53 -6.54 12.98 2.83
C ASP A 53 -6.82 12.61 1.35
N VAL A 54 -6.18 13.32 0.43
CA VAL A 54 -6.15 13.03 -1.01
C VAL A 54 -4.74 12.59 -1.42
N LEU A 55 -4.67 11.48 -2.13
CA LEU A 55 -3.44 10.94 -2.69
C LEU A 55 -3.08 11.64 -4.01
N TYR A 56 -1.87 12.17 -4.07
CA TYR A 56 -1.26 12.73 -5.26
C TYR A 56 -0.03 11.91 -5.64
N ILE A 57 0.06 11.56 -6.92
CA ILE A 57 1.23 10.88 -7.47
C ILE A 57 1.65 11.61 -8.73
N ASN A 58 2.91 12.08 -8.76
CA ASN A 58 3.40 12.98 -9.82
C ASN A 58 2.50 14.20 -10.01
N GLY A 59 1.96 14.75 -8.92
CA GLY A 59 1.04 15.90 -8.91
C GLY A 59 -0.40 15.60 -9.36
N LYS A 60 -0.70 14.38 -9.81
CA LYS A 60 -2.05 13.97 -10.21
C LYS A 60 -2.80 13.38 -9.02
N ALA A 61 -4.00 13.87 -8.75
CA ALA A 61 -4.88 13.31 -7.72
C ALA A 61 -5.43 11.93 -8.12
N TYR A 62 -5.46 11.01 -7.17
CA TYR A 62 -6.02 9.66 -7.31
C TYR A 62 -7.16 9.43 -6.32
N LYS A 63 -8.22 8.78 -6.79
CA LYS A 63 -9.28 8.26 -5.93
C LYS A 63 -8.81 6.93 -5.33
N GLU A 64 -9.14 6.71 -4.07
CA GLU A 64 -8.80 5.47 -3.34
C GLU A 64 -10.09 4.73 -2.95
N PRO A 65 -10.83 4.15 -3.92
CA PRO A 65 -12.13 3.53 -3.66
C PRO A 65 -12.05 2.37 -2.65
N TYR A 66 -10.90 1.70 -2.58
CA TYR A 66 -10.60 0.62 -1.63
C TYR A 66 -10.57 1.08 -0.16
N LEU A 67 -10.53 2.39 0.10
CA LEU A 67 -10.63 2.94 1.46
C LEU A 67 -12.05 3.36 1.85
N LYS A 68 -13.01 3.34 0.92
CA LYS A 68 -14.36 3.91 1.13
C LYS A 68 -15.01 3.37 2.40
N GLU A 69 -14.91 2.07 2.63
CA GLU A 69 -15.47 1.40 3.80
C GLU A 69 -14.76 1.83 5.10
N SER A 70 -13.42 1.87 5.11
CA SER A 70 -12.64 2.37 6.26
C SER A 70 -12.93 3.82 6.61
N LYS A 71 -13.28 4.63 5.60
CA LYS A 71 -13.60 6.05 5.77
C LYS A 71 -15.03 6.32 6.25
N LYS A 72 -15.92 5.30 6.31
CA LYS A 72 -17.33 5.49 6.72
C LYS A 72 -17.50 5.99 8.15
N SER A 73 -16.60 5.60 9.05
CA SER A 73 -16.69 5.94 10.48
C SER A 73 -15.92 7.21 10.86
N LEU A 74 -15.44 7.98 9.89
CA LEU A 74 -14.73 9.23 10.15
C LEU A 74 -15.65 10.29 10.71
N ALA A 75 -15.18 10.99 11.75
CA ALA A 75 -15.86 12.19 12.22
C ALA A 75 -15.73 13.31 11.17
N PRO A 76 -16.62 14.32 11.19
CA PRO A 76 -16.47 15.51 10.35
C PRO A 76 -15.08 16.15 10.53
N ASN A 77 -14.41 16.46 9.41
CA ASN A 77 -13.06 17.04 9.34
C ASN A 77 -11.90 16.15 9.81
N GLU A 78 -12.16 14.87 10.13
CA GLU A 78 -11.12 13.91 10.47
C GLU A 78 -10.44 13.38 9.20
N LYS A 79 -9.11 13.40 9.16
CA LYS A 79 -8.34 12.80 8.05
C LYS A 79 -8.18 11.29 8.29
N PHE A 80 -8.36 10.48 7.26
CA PHE A 80 -8.04 9.05 7.37
C PHE A 80 -6.55 8.79 7.24
N THR A 81 -5.88 9.54 6.35
CA THR A 81 -4.44 9.53 6.13
C THR A 81 -3.90 10.92 6.37
N GLU A 82 -2.91 11.04 7.25
CA GLU A 82 -2.22 12.30 7.52
C GLU A 82 -1.45 12.82 6.31
N ASP A 83 -1.22 14.13 6.31
CA ASP A 83 -0.49 14.80 5.23
C ASP A 83 1.00 14.42 5.26
N PHE A 84 1.58 14.10 4.11
CA PHE A 84 3.01 13.87 3.95
C PHE A 84 3.43 14.01 2.50
N THR A 85 4.72 14.22 2.28
CA THR A 85 5.40 13.90 1.01
C THR A 85 6.43 12.81 1.27
N LEU A 86 6.92 12.14 0.22
CA LEU A 86 8.05 11.21 0.40
C LEU A 86 9.18 11.89 1.18
N GLN A 87 9.55 13.12 0.84
CA GLN A 87 10.67 13.83 1.47
C GLN A 87 10.47 14.13 2.96
N THR A 88 9.23 14.33 3.42
CA THR A 88 8.95 14.66 4.84
C THR A 88 8.89 13.43 5.74
N LEU A 89 8.79 12.23 5.17
CA LEU A 89 8.79 10.99 5.94
C LEU A 89 10.22 10.66 6.38
N PRO A 90 10.49 10.49 7.68
CA PRO A 90 11.85 10.11 8.14
C PRO A 90 12.34 8.81 7.50
N ALA A 91 11.43 7.86 7.29
CA ALA A 91 11.74 6.53 6.75
C ALA A 91 12.21 6.52 5.29
N THR A 92 12.03 7.61 4.55
CA THR A 92 12.43 7.70 3.14
C THR A 92 13.80 8.36 2.97
N ASP A 93 14.48 8.76 4.05
CA ASP A 93 15.79 9.42 4.01
C ASP A 93 15.82 10.67 3.09
N GLY A 94 14.77 11.50 3.21
CA GLY A 94 14.66 12.76 2.47
C GLY A 94 14.49 12.63 0.96
N LYS A 95 14.21 11.42 0.44
CA LYS A 95 14.03 11.21 -1.00
C LYS A 95 12.72 11.81 -1.48
N VAL A 96 12.80 12.62 -2.54
CA VAL A 96 11.63 13.23 -3.19
C VAL A 96 10.88 12.24 -4.08
N LYS A 97 11.61 11.26 -4.63
CA LYS A 97 11.09 10.25 -5.56
C LYS A 97 11.39 8.85 -5.07
N VAL A 98 10.53 7.90 -5.44
CA VAL A 98 10.81 6.47 -5.24
C VAL A 98 12.11 6.11 -6.00
N PRO A 99 13.11 5.52 -5.34
CA PRO A 99 14.36 5.14 -5.99
C PRO A 99 14.17 4.12 -7.12
N LYS A 100 15.20 3.99 -7.98
CA LYS A 100 15.26 2.89 -8.95
C LYS A 100 15.20 1.55 -8.23
N ASN A 101 14.52 0.57 -8.83
CA ASN A 101 14.38 -0.78 -8.30
C ASN A 101 13.67 -0.87 -6.93
N SER A 102 12.89 0.15 -6.57
CA SER A 102 12.17 0.23 -5.30
C SER A 102 10.69 0.52 -5.50
N LEU A 103 9.88 0.18 -4.50
CA LEU A 103 8.45 0.48 -4.44
C LEU A 103 8.15 1.23 -3.14
N PHE A 104 7.15 2.12 -3.18
CA PHE A 104 6.53 2.69 -2.00
C PHE A 104 5.17 2.04 -1.79
N VAL A 105 4.97 1.43 -0.63
CA VAL A 105 3.78 0.61 -0.32
C VAL A 105 3.05 1.14 0.90
N MET A 106 1.73 1.06 0.90
CA MET A 106 0.88 1.46 2.03
C MET A 106 -0.16 0.38 2.32
N GLY A 107 -0.58 0.27 3.57
CA GLY A 107 -1.70 -0.57 3.93
C GLY A 107 -3.04 0.16 3.82
N ASP A 108 -4.09 -0.58 3.50
CA ASP A 108 -5.44 -0.01 3.35
C ASP A 108 -6.04 0.38 4.72
N ASN A 109 -5.60 -0.29 5.79
CA ASN A 109 -5.88 0.17 7.16
C ASN A 109 -4.89 1.27 7.58
N ARG A 110 -5.04 2.45 6.97
CA ARG A 110 -4.05 3.54 6.99
C ARG A 110 -3.60 3.97 8.38
N ARG A 111 -4.49 3.93 9.38
CA ARG A 111 -4.23 4.44 10.72
C ARG A 111 -3.30 3.57 11.56
N VAL A 112 -3.31 2.27 11.30
CA VAL A 112 -2.58 1.29 12.11
C VAL A 112 -1.60 0.45 11.29
N SER A 113 -1.55 0.66 9.97
CA SER A 113 -0.64 -0.08 9.11
C SER A 113 0.79 0.40 9.29
N HIS A 114 1.65 -0.49 9.76
CA HIS A 114 3.10 -0.40 9.60
C HIS A 114 3.46 -0.65 8.14
N ASP A 115 3.82 0.39 7.41
CA ASP A 115 4.07 0.36 5.96
C ASP A 115 5.16 1.34 5.53
N GLY A 116 5.24 1.71 4.25
CA GLY A 116 6.32 2.54 3.73
C GLY A 116 6.43 3.92 4.37
N ARG A 117 5.38 4.39 5.07
CA ARG A 117 5.45 5.59 5.91
C ARG A 117 6.36 5.39 7.14
N ALA A 118 6.51 4.16 7.63
CA ALA A 118 7.29 3.80 8.80
C ALA A 118 8.65 3.18 8.46
N PHE A 119 8.72 2.29 7.46
CA PHE A 119 9.98 1.61 7.08
C PHE A 119 10.58 2.07 5.74
N GLY A 120 9.90 2.95 4.99
CA GLY A 120 10.40 3.50 3.74
C GLY A 120 10.12 2.64 2.52
N PHE A 121 11.06 2.62 1.58
CA PHE A 121 10.90 1.89 0.32
C PHE A 121 11.28 0.43 0.46
N ILE A 122 10.61 -0.45 -0.28
CA ILE A 122 11.02 -1.86 -0.41
C ILE A 122 11.73 -2.09 -1.74
N PRO A 123 12.70 -3.01 -1.82
CA PRO A 123 13.27 -3.44 -3.10
C PRO A 123 12.22 -4.18 -3.95
N GLN A 124 12.11 -3.91 -5.25
CA GLN A 124 11.24 -4.70 -6.15
C GLN A 124 11.54 -6.20 -6.08
N LYS A 125 12.81 -6.56 -5.86
CA LYS A 125 13.25 -7.95 -5.70
C LYS A 125 12.76 -8.64 -4.42
N SER A 126 12.27 -7.90 -3.41
CA SER A 126 11.70 -8.53 -2.20
C SER A 126 10.27 -9.00 -2.40
N VAL A 127 9.65 -8.64 -3.54
CA VAL A 127 8.30 -9.06 -3.91
C VAL A 127 8.28 -10.55 -4.22
N ILE A 128 7.44 -11.27 -3.47
CA ILE A 128 7.18 -12.70 -3.65
C ILE A 128 6.13 -12.92 -4.75
N GLY A 129 5.14 -12.02 -4.84
CA GLY A 129 4.14 -12.04 -5.92
C GLY A 129 2.99 -11.06 -5.70
N LYS A 130 2.22 -10.84 -6.76
CA LYS A 130 0.99 -10.06 -6.79
C LYS A 130 -0.19 -10.90 -6.30
N VAL A 131 -1.00 -10.35 -5.42
CA VAL A 131 -2.25 -10.99 -5.02
C VAL A 131 -3.26 -10.87 -6.15
N GLN A 132 -3.65 -12.02 -6.74
CA GLN A 132 -4.64 -12.04 -7.81
C GLN A 132 -6.03 -12.43 -7.32
N PHE A 133 -6.10 -13.32 -6.33
CA PHE A 133 -7.36 -13.94 -5.96
C PHE A 133 -7.37 -14.31 -4.49
N ARG A 134 -8.44 -13.95 -3.78
CA ARG A 134 -8.74 -14.44 -2.44
C ARG A 134 -9.69 -15.63 -2.58
N TYR A 135 -9.33 -16.78 -2.02
CA TYR A 135 -10.14 -18.00 -2.10
C TYR A 135 -10.74 -18.44 -0.76
N TYR A 136 -10.38 -17.75 0.34
CA TYR A 136 -10.95 -17.97 1.66
C TYR A 136 -10.99 -16.64 2.44
N PRO A 137 -12.07 -16.35 3.20
CA PRO A 137 -13.25 -17.19 3.44
C PRO A 137 -14.18 -17.33 2.22
N LEU A 138 -15.00 -18.39 2.16
CA LEU A 138 -15.74 -18.79 0.96
C LEU A 138 -16.79 -17.76 0.50
N ASN A 139 -17.30 -16.95 1.42
CA ASN A 139 -18.22 -15.84 1.17
C ASN A 139 -17.53 -14.60 0.56
N GLU A 140 -16.21 -14.61 0.44
CA GLU A 140 -15.37 -13.49 0.01
C GLU A 140 -14.45 -13.84 -1.16
N VAL A 141 -14.74 -14.97 -1.83
CA VAL A 141 -14.01 -15.50 -2.98
C VAL A 141 -14.08 -14.52 -4.15
N GLY A 142 -12.92 -14.16 -4.70
CA GLY A 142 -12.84 -13.23 -5.82
C GLY A 142 -11.55 -12.43 -5.87
N GLU A 143 -11.48 -11.49 -6.81
CA GLU A 143 -10.44 -10.46 -6.80
C GLU A 143 -10.64 -9.54 -5.58
N PRO A 144 -9.65 -9.44 -4.69
CA PRO A 144 -9.75 -8.53 -3.55
C PRO A 144 -9.67 -7.08 -4.05
N LYS A 145 -10.63 -6.25 -3.62
CA LYS A 145 -10.78 -4.85 -4.06
C LYS A 145 -10.35 -3.90 -2.96
#